data_AF-A0A0H2RFK7-F1
#
_entry.id   AF-A0A0H2RFK7-F1
#
_cell.length_a   1.000
_cell.length_b   1.000
_cell.length_c   1.000
_cell.angle_alpha   90.00
_cell.angle_beta   90.00
_cell.angle_gamma   90.00
#
_symmetry.space_group_name_H-M   'P 1'
#
loop_
_entity.id
_entity.type
_entity.pdbx_description
1 polymer ?
#
loop_
_entity_poly.entity_id
_entity_poly.type
_entity_poly.pdbx_seq_one_letter_code
_entity_poly.pdbx_strand_id
1 'polypeptide(L)'
;MSFAAKPSLAALRSTFPTIGITIIYAIINHDLRVTDLYKLCPPLVERRTNSGDLLSRYPDVLSLVGPLLVYTDILAFPDAVPGQGLKIMFGIHGYIRQLLRLSEEFEWPDVLAYHVDFWCSRCAEMRRGYFGGWAKASADDSFRNRKVQQTGGRIAGGKEKEVSFTFL
;
A
#
# COMPACT_ATOMS: atom_id res chain seq x y z
N MET A 1 -29.77 24.24 10.71
CA MET A 1 -28.49 23.58 10.36
C MET A 1 -28.75 22.09 10.33
N SER A 2 -28.76 21.50 9.13
CA SER A 2 -29.12 20.09 8.92
C SER A 2 -27.98 19.19 9.40
N PHE A 3 -28.29 18.22 10.25
CA PHE A 3 -27.37 17.13 10.58
C PHE A 3 -27.15 16.31 9.31
N ALA A 4 -25.93 16.32 8.77
CA ALA A 4 -25.54 15.40 7.72
C ALA A 4 -25.81 13.97 8.24
N ALA A 5 -26.75 13.29 7.61
CA ALA A 5 -27.07 11.91 7.93
C ALA A 5 -25.79 11.08 7.74
N LYS A 6 -25.50 10.17 8.68
CA LYS A 6 -24.57 9.07 8.43
C LYS A 6 -24.89 8.48 7.04
N PRO A 7 -23.90 8.04 6.24
CA PRO A 7 -24.26 7.18 5.14
C PRO A 7 -24.88 5.98 5.80
N SER A 8 -26.12 5.66 5.48
CA SER A 8 -26.58 4.34 5.82
C SER A 8 -25.60 3.38 5.14
N LEU A 9 -25.10 2.39 5.87
CA LEU A 9 -24.35 1.28 5.29
C LEU A 9 -25.06 0.67 4.07
N ALA A 10 -26.37 0.89 3.96
CA ALA A 10 -27.16 0.57 2.78
C ALA A 10 -26.71 1.32 1.51
N ALA A 11 -26.33 2.61 1.59
CA ALA A 11 -25.81 3.36 0.45
C ALA A 11 -24.47 2.79 -0.02
N LEU A 12 -23.51 2.60 0.90
CA LEU A 12 -22.23 1.94 0.60
C LEU A 12 -22.43 0.54 0.00
N ARG A 13 -23.33 -0.26 0.58
CA ARG A 13 -23.65 -1.59 0.07
C ARG A 13 -24.29 -1.55 -1.32
N SER A 14 -25.10 -0.53 -1.60
CA SER A 14 -25.68 -0.35 -2.94
C SER A 14 -24.63 0.06 -3.97
N THR A 15 -23.62 0.85 -3.59
CA THR A 15 -22.53 1.26 -4.47
C THR A 15 -21.51 0.14 -4.69
N PHE A 16 -21.26 -0.68 -3.67
CA PHE A 16 -20.28 -1.77 -3.69
C PHE A 16 -20.95 -3.14 -3.43
N PRO A 17 -21.85 -3.60 -4.29
CA PRO A 17 -22.69 -4.78 -4.02
C PRO A 17 -21.90 -6.10 -3.97
N THR A 18 -20.73 -6.14 -4.61
CA THR A 18 -19.84 -7.32 -4.65
C THR A 18 -18.93 -7.43 -3.43
N ILE A 19 -18.83 -6.37 -2.62
CA ILE A 19 -17.92 -6.33 -1.47
C ILE A 19 -18.72 -6.68 -0.21
N GLY A 20 -18.26 -7.70 0.50
CA GLY A 20 -18.89 -8.14 1.74
C GLY A 20 -18.99 -7.00 2.77
N ILE A 21 -20.13 -6.86 3.43
CA ILE A 21 -20.38 -5.77 4.37
C ILE A 21 -19.36 -5.74 5.52
N THR A 22 -18.86 -6.90 5.95
CA THR A 22 -17.81 -7.03 6.96
C THR A 22 -16.48 -6.41 6.51
N ILE A 23 -16.16 -6.50 5.21
CA ILE A 23 -14.97 -5.87 4.62
C ILE A 23 -15.16 -4.36 4.58
N ILE A 24 -16.34 -3.87 4.19
CA ILE A 24 -16.66 -2.44 4.21
C ILE A 24 -16.48 -1.88 5.64
N TYR A 25 -17.00 -2.57 6.66
CA TYR A 25 -16.77 -2.20 8.05
C TYR A 25 -15.29 -2.20 8.43
N ALA A 26 -14.52 -3.21 8.03
CA ALA A 26 -13.08 -3.26 8.30
C ALA A 26 -12.35 -2.07 7.63
N ILE A 27 -12.79 -1.62 6.46
CA ILE A 27 -12.22 -0.45 5.78
C ILE A 27 -12.51 0.83 6.56
N ILE A 28 -13.79 1.07 6.91
CA ILE A 28 -14.22 2.27 7.63
C ILE A 28 -13.52 2.39 8.99
N ASN A 29 -13.30 1.26 9.68
CA ASN A 29 -12.59 1.23 10.97
C ASN A 29 -11.07 1.13 10.82
N HIS A 30 -10.54 1.12 9.59
CA HIS A 30 -9.12 0.98 9.27
C HIS A 30 -8.47 -0.31 9.81
N ASP A 31 -9.25 -1.38 9.92
CA ASP A 31 -8.87 -2.71 10.40
C ASP A 31 -8.68 -3.75 9.28
N LEU A 32 -8.85 -3.35 8.02
CA LEU A 32 -8.54 -4.21 6.89
C LEU A 32 -7.04 -4.53 6.85
N ARG A 33 -6.69 -5.80 7.01
CA ARG A 33 -5.31 -6.27 6.90
C ARG A 33 -4.84 -6.20 5.45
N VAL A 34 -3.56 -5.88 5.25
CA VAL A 34 -2.94 -5.89 3.93
C VAL A 34 -3.13 -7.23 3.21
N THR A 35 -3.08 -8.35 3.95
CA THR A 35 -3.28 -9.70 3.42
C THR A 35 -4.68 -9.94 2.86
N ASP A 36 -5.66 -9.11 3.22
CA ASP A 36 -7.06 -9.21 2.82
C ASP A 36 -7.43 -8.19 1.73
N LEU A 37 -6.52 -7.28 1.35
CA LEU A 37 -6.80 -6.20 0.41
C LEU A 37 -7.23 -6.73 -0.97
N TYR A 38 -6.68 -7.88 -1.41
CA TYR A 38 -7.00 -8.52 -2.69
C TYR A 38 -8.50 -8.86 -2.83
N LYS A 39 -9.22 -8.99 -1.71
CA LYS A 39 -10.66 -9.28 -1.70
C LYS A 39 -11.51 -8.13 -2.27
N LEU A 40 -10.93 -6.93 -2.40
CA LEU A 40 -11.62 -5.76 -2.96
C LEU A 40 -11.69 -5.77 -4.48
N CYS A 41 -10.71 -6.40 -5.13
CA CYS A 41 -10.67 -6.58 -6.57
C CYS A 41 -10.09 -7.98 -6.82
N PRO A 42 -10.90 -9.04 -6.66
CA PRO A 42 -10.43 -10.38 -6.92
C PRO A 42 -10.02 -10.48 -8.40
N PRO A 43 -8.85 -11.05 -8.72
CA PRO A 43 -8.43 -11.21 -10.11
C PRO A 43 -9.46 -12.05 -10.87
N LEU A 44 -9.71 -11.69 -12.14
CA LEU A 44 -10.65 -12.39 -13.04
C LEU A 44 -10.36 -13.90 -13.17
N VAL A 45 -9.13 -14.28 -12.86
CA VAL A 45 -8.69 -15.67 -12.78
C VAL A 45 -8.77 -16.08 -11.31
N GLU A 46 -9.88 -16.71 -10.89
CA GLU A 46 -10.06 -17.41 -9.60
C GLU A 46 -9.04 -18.56 -9.37
N ARG A 47 -7.93 -18.59 -10.11
CA ARG A 47 -7.08 -19.75 -10.23
C ARG A 47 -5.75 -19.48 -9.53
N ARG A 48 -5.66 -20.12 -8.36
CA ARG A 48 -4.42 -20.44 -7.64
C ARG A 48 -3.87 -19.19 -6.95
N THR A 49 -3.90 -19.13 -5.63
CA THR A 49 -3.15 -20.08 -4.82
C THR A 49 -3.70 -20.12 -3.39
N ASN A 50 -3.94 -21.33 -2.87
CA ASN A 50 -4.08 -21.56 -1.43
C ASN A 50 -2.75 -21.38 -0.67
N SER A 51 -1.69 -20.89 -1.32
CA SER A 51 -0.49 -20.45 -0.60
C SER A 51 -0.87 -19.20 0.17
N GLY A 52 -0.88 -19.30 1.49
CA GLY A 52 -1.15 -18.18 2.39
C GLY A 52 -0.15 -17.03 2.30
N ASP A 53 0.78 -17.07 1.35
CA ASP A 53 1.87 -16.12 1.17
C ASP A 53 1.41 -14.85 0.43
N LEU A 54 2.02 -13.72 0.78
CA LEU A 54 1.69 -12.41 0.23
C LEU A 54 2.13 -12.25 -1.22
N LEU A 55 3.29 -12.83 -1.60
CA LEU A 55 3.80 -12.73 -2.97
C LEU A 55 2.88 -13.41 -3.99
N SER A 56 2.21 -14.49 -3.59
CA SER A 56 1.28 -15.19 -4.48
C SER A 56 -0.05 -14.44 -4.63
N ARG A 57 -0.42 -13.61 -3.65
CA ARG A 57 -1.60 -12.74 -3.69
C ARG A 57 -1.32 -11.45 -4.44
N TYR A 58 -0.08 -10.98 -4.37
CA TYR A 58 0.40 -9.78 -5.02
C TYR A 58 1.65 -10.08 -5.83
N PRO A 59 1.51 -10.64 -7.04
CA PRO A 59 2.66 -11.03 -7.86
C PRO A 59 3.46 -9.83 -8.42
N ASP A 60 2.83 -8.66 -8.51
CA ASP A 60 3.42 -7.44 -9.06
C ASP A 60 2.74 -6.18 -8.52
N VAL A 61 3.28 -5.01 -8.89
CA VAL A 61 2.72 -3.71 -8.47
C VAL A 61 1.29 -3.48 -8.96
N LEU A 62 0.91 -3.98 -10.14
CA LEU A 62 -0.41 -3.78 -10.72
C LEU A 62 -1.48 -4.55 -9.95
N SER A 63 -1.13 -5.68 -9.36
CA SER A 63 -2.01 -6.45 -8.48
C SER A 63 -2.44 -5.70 -7.21
N LEU A 64 -1.70 -4.65 -6.80
CA LEU A 64 -2.09 -3.77 -5.69
C LEU A 64 -2.96 -2.59 -6.14
N VAL A 65 -2.81 -2.11 -7.37
CA VAL A 65 -3.44 -0.86 -7.83
C VAL A 65 -4.97 -0.95 -7.75
N GLY A 66 -5.56 -1.99 -8.32
CA GLY A 66 -7.02 -2.17 -8.32
C GLY A 66 -7.60 -2.20 -6.89
N PRO A 67 -7.13 -3.09 -6.02
CA PRO A 67 -7.55 -3.12 -4.62
C PRO A 67 -7.36 -1.81 -3.85
N LEU A 68 -6.26 -1.08 -4.09
CA LEU A 68 -6.00 0.21 -3.47
C LEU A 68 -7.00 1.28 -3.90
N LEU A 69 -7.35 1.32 -5.19
CA LEU A 69 -8.34 2.27 -5.71
C LEU A 69 -9.73 2.01 -5.10
N VAL A 70 -10.17 0.74 -5.07
CA VAL A 70 -11.45 0.37 -4.45
C VAL A 70 -11.47 0.69 -2.96
N TYR A 71 -10.38 0.41 -2.24
CA TYR A 71 -10.23 0.79 -0.83
C TYR A 71 -10.45 2.29 -0.63
N THR A 72 -9.84 3.11 -1.48
CA THR A 72 -9.99 4.57 -1.37
C THR A 72 -11.33 5.09 -1.83
N ASP A 73 -11.97 4.47 -2.81
CA ASP A 73 -13.34 4.85 -3.20
C ASP A 73 -14.33 4.62 -2.04
N ILE A 74 -14.16 3.53 -1.28
CA ILE A 74 -14.96 3.27 -0.09
C ILE A 74 -14.67 4.30 1.01
N LEU A 75 -13.39 4.63 1.26
CA LEU A 75 -13.04 5.63 2.28
C LEU A 75 -13.43 7.06 1.89
N ALA A 76 -13.37 7.39 0.61
CA ALA A 76 -13.73 8.70 0.07
C ALA A 76 -15.23 8.89 -0.05
N PHE A 77 -16.02 7.83 0.19
CA PHE A 77 -17.47 7.93 0.27
C PHE A 77 -17.85 9.01 1.31
N PRO A 78 -18.72 9.98 0.96
CA PRO A 78 -18.87 11.25 1.68
C PRO A 78 -18.95 11.15 3.20
N ASP A 79 -19.61 10.12 3.73
CA ASP A 79 -19.78 9.98 5.17
C ASP A 79 -19.18 8.68 5.75
N ALA A 80 -18.34 7.97 4.99
CA ALA A 80 -17.43 6.97 5.54
C ALA A 80 -16.35 7.65 6.40
N VAL A 81 -15.71 8.69 5.84
CA VAL A 81 -14.76 9.55 6.57
C VAL A 81 -15.04 11.02 6.23
N PRO A 82 -15.97 11.68 6.95
CA PRO A 82 -16.45 13.02 6.62
C PRO A 82 -15.33 14.04 6.41
N GLY A 83 -15.35 14.71 5.26
CA GLY A 83 -14.42 15.80 4.91
C GLY A 83 -12.99 15.36 4.56
N GLN A 84 -12.70 14.05 4.52
CA GLN A 84 -11.34 13.55 4.22
C GLN A 84 -11.20 12.97 2.81
N GLY A 85 -12.30 12.77 2.08
CA GLY A 85 -12.29 12.08 0.78
C GLY A 85 -11.28 12.63 -0.23
N LEU A 86 -11.26 13.94 -0.50
CA LEU A 86 -10.29 14.52 -1.43
C LEU A 86 -8.83 14.30 -0.98
N LYS A 87 -8.57 14.41 0.32
CA LYS A 87 -7.22 14.24 0.90
C LYS A 87 -6.73 12.79 0.74
N ILE A 88 -7.62 11.83 0.95
CA ILE A 88 -7.36 10.40 0.72
C ILE A 88 -7.11 10.16 -0.78
N MET A 89 -7.96 10.70 -1.65
CA MET A 89 -7.85 10.52 -3.11
C MET A 89 -6.55 11.13 -3.68
N PHE A 90 -6.15 12.34 -3.27
CA PHE A 90 -4.86 12.88 -3.71
C PHE A 90 -3.68 12.09 -3.14
N GLY A 91 -3.79 11.70 -1.88
CA GLY A 91 -2.80 10.91 -1.18
C GLY A 91 -2.50 9.59 -1.88
N ILE A 92 -3.54 8.82 -2.24
CA ILE A 92 -3.37 7.50 -2.85
C ILE A 92 -2.77 7.58 -4.24
N HIS A 93 -3.09 8.59 -5.05
CA HIS A 93 -2.43 8.79 -6.33
C HIS A 93 -0.93 9.04 -6.15
N GLY A 94 -0.55 9.79 -5.12
CA GLY A 94 0.86 9.97 -4.74
C GLY A 94 1.53 8.65 -4.38
N TYR A 95 0.85 7.85 -3.55
CA TYR A 95 1.34 6.54 -3.11
C TYR A 95 1.47 5.52 -4.24
N ILE A 96 0.49 5.43 -5.14
CA ILE A 96 0.53 4.53 -6.30
C ILE A 96 1.71 4.90 -7.21
N ARG A 97 1.91 6.19 -7.50
CA ARG A 97 3.08 6.64 -8.27
C ARG A 97 4.40 6.24 -7.59
N GLN A 98 4.45 6.32 -6.26
CA GLN A 98 5.62 5.90 -5.50
C GLN A 98 5.86 4.39 -5.61
N LEU A 99 4.82 3.56 -5.46
CA LEU A 99 4.94 2.11 -5.63
C LEU A 99 5.44 1.74 -7.03
N LEU A 100 4.93 2.41 -8.06
CA LEU A 100 5.38 2.20 -9.45
C LEU A 100 6.87 2.51 -9.60
N ARG A 101 7.34 3.66 -9.11
CA ARG A 101 8.77 4.01 -9.13
C ARG A 101 9.63 3.01 -8.36
N LEU A 102 9.23 2.65 -7.14
CA LEU A 102 9.95 1.66 -6.35
C LEU A 102 10.02 0.30 -7.04
N SER A 103 8.98 -0.11 -7.78
CA SER A 103 8.97 -1.35 -8.55
C SER A 103 9.87 -1.36 -9.77
N GLU A 104 10.25 -0.18 -10.28
CA GLU A 104 11.25 -0.04 -11.34
C GLU A 104 12.69 -0.10 -10.79
N GLU A 105 12.88 0.26 -9.52
CA GLU A 105 14.20 0.44 -8.90
C GLU A 105 14.64 -0.71 -8.00
N PHE A 106 13.68 -1.46 -7.43
CA PHE A 106 13.93 -2.49 -6.44
C PHE A 106 13.18 -3.78 -6.77
N GLU A 107 13.70 -4.90 -6.28
CA GLU A 107 13.06 -6.21 -6.40
C GLU A 107 11.67 -6.21 -5.75
N TRP A 108 10.71 -6.85 -6.41
CA TRP A 108 9.31 -6.82 -5.99
C TRP A 108 9.05 -7.26 -4.53
N PRO A 109 9.67 -8.33 -4.00
CA PRO A 109 9.47 -8.71 -2.60
C PRO A 109 9.81 -7.61 -1.60
N ASP A 110 10.80 -6.78 -1.92
CA ASP A 110 11.20 -5.67 -1.07
C ASP A 110 10.20 -4.52 -1.11
N VAL A 111 9.67 -4.23 -2.29
CA VAL A 111 8.60 -3.22 -2.48
C VAL A 111 7.31 -3.69 -1.80
N LEU A 112 7.00 -4.99 -1.85
CA LEU A 112 5.86 -5.56 -1.17
C LEU A 112 6.02 -5.48 0.36
N ALA A 113 7.20 -5.75 0.90
CA ALA A 113 7.48 -5.55 2.32
C ALA A 113 7.33 -4.07 2.73
N TYR A 114 7.83 -3.13 1.92
CA TYR A 114 7.59 -1.71 2.10
C TYR A 114 6.09 -1.36 2.13
N HIS A 115 5.31 -1.93 1.20
CA HIS A 115 3.87 -1.73 1.15
C HIS A 115 3.17 -2.19 2.44
N VAL A 116 3.54 -3.36 2.97
CA VAL A 116 3.00 -3.89 4.23
C VAL A 116 3.26 -2.93 5.41
N ASP A 117 4.50 -2.49 5.57
CA ASP A 117 4.90 -1.56 6.64
C ASP A 117 4.16 -0.20 6.52
N PHE A 118 4.11 0.32 5.29
CA PHE A 118 3.44 1.58 4.98
C PHE A 118 1.95 1.47 5.28
N TRP A 119 1.29 0.40 4.85
CA TRP A 119 -0.13 0.12 5.09
C TRP A 119 -0.46 0.10 6.58
N CYS A 120 0.29 -0.67 7.37
CA CYS A 120 0.09 -0.76 8.82
C CYS A 120 0.20 0.63 9.48
N SER A 121 1.20 1.39 9.07
CA SER A 121 1.42 2.76 9.53
C SER A 121 0.28 3.71 9.12
N ARG A 122 -0.29 3.55 7.92
CA ARG A 122 -1.43 4.37 7.46
C ARG A 122 -2.70 4.03 8.23
N CYS A 123 -3.01 2.75 8.41
CA CYS A 123 -4.15 2.33 9.21
C CYS A 123 -4.05 2.85 10.64
N ALA A 124 -2.87 2.78 11.27
CA ALA A 124 -2.64 3.33 12.61
C ALA A 124 -2.86 4.85 12.69
N GLU A 125 -2.40 5.61 11.69
CA GLU A 125 -2.62 7.05 11.62
C GLU A 125 -4.10 7.42 11.40
N MET A 126 -4.79 6.73 10.49
CA MET A 126 -6.20 7.00 10.19
C MET A 126 -7.13 6.67 11.36
N ARG A 127 -6.84 5.62 12.15
CA ARG A 127 -7.56 5.37 13.43
C ARG A 127 -7.46 6.54 14.41
N ARG A 128 -6.40 7.36 14.32
CA ARG A 128 -6.20 8.56 15.13
C ARG A 128 -6.73 9.83 14.45
N GLY A 129 -7.39 9.71 13.30
CA GLY A 129 -7.92 10.84 12.53
C GLY A 129 -6.93 11.51 11.58
N TYR A 130 -5.72 10.95 11.38
CA TYR A 130 -4.71 11.53 10.51
C TYR A 130 -4.76 10.91 9.09
N PHE A 131 -5.35 11.63 8.15
CA PHE A 131 -5.55 11.15 6.76
C PHE A 131 -4.52 11.68 5.75
N GLY A 132 -3.51 12.44 6.19
CA GLY A 132 -2.61 13.19 5.28
C GLY A 132 -1.35 12.48 4.83
N GLY A 133 -1.04 11.34 5.43
CA GLY A 133 0.28 10.74 5.32
C GLY A 133 0.47 9.81 4.12
N TRP A 134 -0.46 9.77 3.17
CA TRP A 134 -0.37 8.89 1.99
C TRP A 134 0.71 9.29 0.98
N ALA A 135 1.12 10.56 0.94
CA ALA A 135 2.16 11.07 0.03
C ALA A 135 3.49 11.39 0.75
N LYS A 136 3.81 10.69 1.84
CA LYS A 136 4.91 11.08 2.73
C LYS A 136 6.27 10.63 2.16
N ALA A 137 7.00 11.56 1.55
CA ALA A 137 8.35 11.35 1.00
C ALA A 137 9.33 10.71 2.00
N SER A 138 9.22 11.03 3.30
CA SER A 138 10.13 10.48 4.31
C SER A 138 10.08 8.95 4.44
N ALA A 139 8.97 8.30 4.06
CA ALA A 139 8.87 6.85 4.07
C ALA A 139 9.69 6.23 2.91
N ASP A 140 9.75 6.91 1.77
CA ASP A 140 10.59 6.55 0.62
C ASP A 140 12.07 6.64 1.01
N ASP A 141 12.48 7.79 1.53
CA ASP A 141 13.87 8.04 1.92
C ASP A 141 14.34 7.02 2.95
N SER A 142 13.48 6.69 3.94
CA SER A 142 13.79 5.66 4.92
C SER A 142 13.92 4.27 4.30
N PHE A 143 13.07 3.91 3.33
CA PHE A 143 13.18 2.63 2.63
C PHE A 143 14.47 2.55 1.82
N ARG A 144 14.74 3.56 0.99
CA ARG A 144 15.96 3.67 0.18
C ARG A 144 17.22 3.62 1.04
N ASN A 145 17.27 4.38 2.13
CA ASN A 145 18.41 4.37 3.06
C ASN A 145 18.64 2.98 3.68
N ARG A 146 17.57 2.28 4.09
CA ARG A 146 17.68 0.90 4.58
C ARG A 146 18.21 -0.04 3.49
N LYS A 147 17.78 0.12 2.25
CA LYS A 147 18.26 -0.70 1.13
C LYS A 147 19.71 -0.44 0.75
N VAL A 148 20.13 0.82 0.70
CA VAL A 148 21.53 1.20 0.48
C VAL A 148 22.44 0.63 1.58
N GLN A 149 22.01 0.65 2.83
CA GLN A 149 22.76 0.04 3.94
C GLN A 149 22.86 -1.49 3.81
N GLN A 150 21.78 -2.16 3.39
CA GLN A 150 21.78 -3.62 3.17
C GLN A 150 22.65 -4.05 1.98
N THR A 151 22.71 -3.27 0.91
CA THR A 151 23.54 -3.57 -0.28
C THR A 151 24.99 -3.14 -0.09
N GLY A 152 25.24 -2.00 0.54
CA GLY A 152 26.59 -1.51 0.85
C GLY A 152 27.34 -2.33 1.91
N GLY A 153 26.62 -2.95 2.85
CA GLY A 153 27.21 -3.88 3.82
C GLY A 153 27.65 -5.23 3.23
N ARG A 154 27.30 -5.53 1.97
CA ARG A 154 27.59 -6.82 1.33
C ARG A 154 28.92 -6.85 0.57
N ILE A 155 29.66 -5.73 0.49
CA ILE A 155 30.93 -5.62 -0.27
C ILE A 155 32.18 -5.60 0.64
N ALA A 156 32.05 -5.73 1.97
CA ALA A 156 33.19 -5.76 2.89
C ALA A 156 33.74 -7.19 3.15
N GLY A 157 33.82 -8.03 2.11
CA GLY A 157 34.33 -9.41 2.23
C GLY A 157 35.10 -9.94 1.01
N GLY A 158 35.35 -9.10 0.00
CA GLY A 158 36.10 -9.48 -1.21
C GLY A 158 37.50 -8.88 -1.18
N LYS A 159 38.51 -9.73 -0.98
CA LYS A 159 39.94 -9.42 -0.97
C LYS A 159 40.34 -8.36 -2.01
N GLU A 160 40.91 -7.25 -1.54
CA GLU A 160 41.72 -6.36 -2.37
C GLU A 160 42.82 -7.19 -3.04
N LYS A 161 42.78 -7.27 -4.37
CA LYS A 161 43.98 -7.58 -5.15
C LYS A 161 44.62 -6.24 -5.49
N GLU A 162 45.69 -5.94 -4.76
CA GLU A 162 46.64 -4.89 -5.06
C GLU A 162 47.21 -5.13 -6.47
N VAL A 163 46.83 -4.28 -7.43
CA VAL A 163 47.43 -4.26 -8.77
C VAL A 163 48.51 -3.19 -8.74
N SER A 164 49.75 -3.62 -8.53
CA SER A 164 50.93 -2.78 -8.64
C SER A 164 51.18 -2.43 -10.11
N PHE A 165 51.10 -1.14 -10.45
CA PHE A 165 51.53 -0.63 -11.76
C PHE A 165 53.01 -0.30 -11.72
N THR A 166 53.82 -1.08 -12.43
CA THR A 166 55.23 -0.74 -12.71
C THR A 166 55.28 0.07 -14.00
N PHE A 167 55.75 1.31 -13.91
CA PHE A 167 56.03 2.17 -15.06
C PHE A 167 57.25 1.64 -15.83
N LEU A 168 57.12 1.55 -17.15
CA LEU A 168 58.19 1.74 -18.13
C LEU A 168 57.65 2.57 -19.29
#